data_AF-A0A4Y2C7Q0-F1
#
_entry.id   AF-A0A4Y2C7Q0-F1
#
_cell.length_a   1.000
_cell.length_b   1.000
_cell.length_c   1.000
_cell.angle_alpha   90.00
_cell.angle_beta   90.00
_cell.angle_gamma   90.00
#
_symmetry.space_group_name_H-M   'P 1'
#
loop_
_entity.id
_entity.type
_entity.pdbx_description
1 polymer ?
#
loop_
_entity_poly.entity_id
_entity_poly.type
_entity_poly.pdbx_seq_one_letter_code
_entity_poly.pdbx_strand_id
1 'polypeptide(L)'
;MSLPRKYFKGCEKSEVSFHVFADASPKAYGVVAYFRYLYDKKDYCTSFIAAESPVALLKPLTLPRLELMAALVAAKLAKYLTGMSLNSAKKHSFGATVK
;
A
#
# COMPACT_ATOMS: atom_id res chain seq x y z
N MET A 1 6.02 24.75 -4.07
CA MET A 1 7.31 24.02 -4.13
C MET A 1 6.99 22.53 -4.32
N SER A 2 7.28 21.94 -5.47
CA SER A 2 7.07 20.50 -5.72
C SER A 2 8.40 19.77 -5.48
N LEU A 3 8.45 18.91 -4.47
CA LEU A 3 9.63 18.07 -4.22
C LEU A 3 9.47 16.76 -5.01
N PRO A 4 10.36 16.45 -5.97
CA PRO A 4 10.28 15.21 -6.74
C PRO A 4 10.60 14.02 -5.81
N ARG A 5 9.57 13.22 -5.50
CA ARG A 5 9.71 12.01 -4.67
C ARG A 5 10.29 10.89 -5.53
N LYS A 6 11.55 10.53 -5.31
CA LYS A 6 12.19 9.39 -5.97
C LYS A 6 11.82 8.09 -5.25
N TYR A 7 11.04 7.24 -5.91
CA TYR A 7 10.65 5.93 -5.36
C TYR A 7 11.66 4.81 -5.66
N PHE A 8 12.41 4.92 -6.76
CA PHE A 8 13.33 3.87 -7.18
C PHE A 8 14.76 4.38 -7.14
N LYS A 9 15.67 3.61 -6.52
CA LYS A 9 17.11 3.85 -6.62
C LYS A 9 17.62 3.19 -7.90
N GLY A 10 18.06 4.00 -8.88
CA GLY A 10 18.88 3.58 -10.04
C GLY A 10 18.53 2.22 -10.65
N CYS A 11 17.26 1.98 -10.96
CA CYS A 11 16.79 0.63 -11.25
C CYS A 11 16.61 0.38 -12.75
N GLU A 12 17.48 -0.45 -13.34
CA GLU A 12 17.29 -0.97 -14.69
C GLU A 12 16.25 -2.09 -14.66
N LYS A 13 15.00 -1.75 -15.05
CA LYS A 13 13.87 -2.67 -15.32
C LYS A 13 13.90 -3.96 -14.49
N SER A 14 13.76 -3.82 -13.18
CA SER A 14 13.55 -4.97 -12.32
C SER A 14 12.06 -5.24 -12.13
N GLU A 15 11.75 -6.44 -11.66
CA GLU A 15 10.40 -6.84 -11.28
C GLU A 15 9.92 -5.94 -10.13
N VAL A 16 9.01 -4.99 -10.45
CA VAL A 16 8.37 -4.13 -9.47
C VAL A 16 7.01 -4.71 -9.12
N SER A 17 6.83 -5.03 -7.85
CA SER A 17 5.58 -5.46 -7.26
C SER A 17 5.04 -4.38 -6.35
N PHE A 18 3.71 -4.25 -6.33
CA PHE A 18 3.01 -3.28 -5.52
C PHE A 18 2.25 -4.00 -4.42
N HIS A 19 2.41 -3.55 -3.17
CA HIS A 19 1.79 -4.17 -2.02
C HIS A 19 1.04 -3.14 -1.18
N VAL A 20 -0.14 -3.55 -0.71
CA VAL A 20 -0.96 -2.78 0.23
C VAL A 20 -1.23 -3.66 1.44
N PHE A 21 -0.89 -3.13 2.60
CA PHE A 21 -1.14 -3.76 3.89
C PHE A 21 -2.20 -2.95 4.64
N ALA A 22 -3.11 -3.64 5.33
CA ALA A 22 -4.13 -3.04 6.15
C ALA A 22 -4.10 -3.69 7.53
N ASP A 23 -4.13 -2.87 8.57
CA ASP A 23 -4.17 -3.31 9.95
C ASP A 23 -5.31 -2.61 10.69
N ALA A 24 -5.94 -3.33 11.61
CA ALA A 24 -7.03 -2.81 12.41
C ALA A 24 -6.90 -3.26 13.85
N SER A 25 -7.01 -2.31 14.75
CA SER A 25 -7.10 -2.51 16.19
C SER A 25 -8.34 -1.78 16.71
N PRO A 26 -8.85 -2.13 17.90
CA PRO A 26 -9.97 -1.41 18.50
C PRO A 26 -9.73 0.10 18.69
N LYS A 27 -8.45 0.55 18.68
CA LYS A 27 -8.04 1.94 18.88
C LYS A 27 -7.80 2.71 17.59
N ALA A 28 -7.47 2.01 16.49
CA ALA A 28 -7.08 2.62 15.22
C ALA A 28 -7.08 1.57 14.13
N TYR A 29 -7.39 1.99 12.91
CA TYR A 29 -7.14 1.19 11.71
C TYR A 29 -6.33 2.01 10.72
N GLY A 30 -5.51 1.34 9.92
CA GLY A 30 -4.57 2.00 9.03
C GLY A 30 -4.17 1.12 7.86
N VAL A 31 -3.73 1.78 6.80
CA VAL A 31 -3.35 1.18 5.54
C VAL A 31 -2.02 1.76 5.09
N VAL A 32 -1.13 0.91 4.60
CA VAL A 32 0.18 1.32 4.09
C VAL A 32 0.41 0.67 2.73
N ALA A 33 0.89 1.46 1.79
CA ALA A 33 1.27 1.00 0.46
C ALA A 33 2.73 1.29 0.15
N TYR A 34 3.39 0.30 -0.44
CA TYR A 34 4.79 0.36 -0.79
C TYR A 34 5.08 -0.43 -2.07
N PHE A 35 6.11 0.01 -2.79
CA PHE A 35 6.70 -0.78 -3.86
C PHE A 35 7.69 -1.77 -3.25
N ARG A 36 7.78 -2.95 -3.84
CA ARG A 36 8.86 -3.90 -3.68
C ARG A 36 9.50 -4.10 -5.05
N TYR A 37 10.81 -3.91 -5.15
CA TYR A 37 11.53 -4.08 -6.40
C TYR A 37 12.88 -4.74 -6.15
N LEU A 38 13.41 -5.39 -7.17
CA LEU A 38 14.74 -5.98 -7.11
C LEU A 38 15.79 -4.92 -7.51
N TYR A 39 16.77 -4.71 -6.66
CA TYR A 39 17.90 -3.81 -6.90
C TYR A 39 19.12 -4.66 -7.25
N ASP A 40 19.81 -4.29 -8.35
CA ASP A 40 21.02 -4.94 -8.85
C ASP A 40 20.94 -6.48 -8.95
N LYS A 41 19.74 -6.99 -9.26
CA LYS A 41 19.41 -8.43 -9.36
C LYS A 41 19.73 -9.26 -8.11
N LYS A 42 19.98 -8.64 -6.96
CA LYS A 42 20.42 -9.33 -5.73
C LYS A 42 19.56 -9.00 -4.51
N ASP A 43 19.12 -7.75 -4.38
CA ASP A 43 18.47 -7.28 -3.15
C ASP A 43 17.03 -6.82 -3.38
N TYR A 44 16.07 -7.31 -2.60
CA TYR A 44 14.72 -6.76 -2.59
C TYR A 44 14.70 -5.47 -1.78
N CYS A 45 14.49 -4.35 -2.46
CA CYS A 45 14.28 -3.05 -1.86
C CYS A 45 12.78 -2.75 -1.77
N THR A 46 12.39 -2.00 -0.74
CA THR A 46 11.03 -1.47 -0.62
C THR A 46 11.06 0.05 -0.59
N SER A 47 10.00 0.68 -1.09
CA SER A 47 9.87 2.14 -1.08
C SER A 47 8.45 2.55 -0.81
N PHE A 48 8.28 3.41 0.20
CA PHE A 48 6.97 3.88 0.65
C PHE A 48 6.31 4.78 -0.38
N ILE A 49 5.02 4.57 -0.59
CA ILE A 49 4.20 5.34 -1.51
C ILE A 49 3.27 6.26 -0.73
N ALA A 50 2.44 5.65 0.12
CA ALA A 50 1.41 6.32 0.87
C ALA A 50 1.04 5.49 2.11
N ALA A 51 0.59 6.18 3.15
CA ALA A 51 -0.05 5.58 4.30
C ALA A 51 -1.30 6.38 4.64
N GLU A 52 -2.39 5.69 4.93
CA GLU A 52 -3.67 6.28 5.35
C GLU A 52 -4.06 5.68 6.69
N SER A 53 -4.11 6.50 7.73
CA SER A 53 -4.57 6.09 9.07
C SER A 53 -5.73 6.99 9.52
N PRO A 54 -6.97 6.65 9.18
CA PRO A 54 -8.13 7.34 9.74
C PRO A 54 -8.20 7.11 11.25
N VAL A 55 -8.37 8.20 12.00
CA VAL A 55 -8.53 8.17 13.46
C VAL A 55 -9.78 7.35 13.80
N ALA A 56 -9.66 6.35 14.69
CA ALA A 56 -10.82 5.57 15.11
C ALA A 56 -11.86 6.50 15.75
N LEU A 57 -13.12 6.26 15.41
CA LEU A 57 -14.23 7.03 15.96
C LEU A 57 -14.23 6.95 17.49
N LEU A 58 -14.61 8.06 18.14
CA LEU A 58 -14.81 8.13 19.59
C LEU A 58 -15.86 7.12 20.11
N LYS A 59 -16.70 6.60 19.20
CA LYS A 59 -17.66 5.54 19.50
C LYS A 59 -16.99 4.18 19.28
N PRO A 60 -17.04 3.26 20.27
CA PRO A 60 -16.47 1.94 20.11
C PRO A 60 -17.17 1.21 18.96
N LEU A 61 -16.40 0.88 17.93
CA LEU A 61 -16.83 -0.01 16.85
C LEU A 61 -16.29 -1.41 17.12
N THR A 62 -16.99 -2.42 16.62
CA THR A 62 -16.53 -3.80 16.71
C THR A 62 -15.29 -4.00 15.84
N LEU A 63 -14.39 -4.89 16.28
CA LEU A 63 -13.16 -5.21 15.56
C LEU A 63 -13.39 -5.62 14.10
N PRO A 64 -14.37 -6.50 13.76
CA PRO A 64 -14.65 -6.87 12.38
C PRO A 64 -15.07 -5.68 11.50
N ARG A 65 -15.73 -4.67 12.08
CA ARG A 65 -16.13 -3.47 11.34
C ARG A 65 -14.93 -2.58 11.05
N LEU A 66 -13.95 -2.51 11.95
CA LEU A 66 -12.71 -1.77 11.75
C LEU A 66 -11.83 -2.45 10.70
N GLU A 67 -11.71 -3.78 10.73
CA GLU A 67 -11.04 -4.57 9.70
C GLU A 67 -11.66 -4.32 8.31
N LEU A 68 -12.99 -4.32 8.22
CA LEU A 68 -13.69 -4.03 6.98
C LEU A 68 -13.42 -2.61 6.47
N MET A 69 -13.37 -1.62 7.36
CA MET A 69 -13.04 -0.24 6.99
C MET A 69 -11.58 -0.11 6.52
N ALA A 70 -10.64 -0.80 7.17
CA ALA A 70 -9.25 -0.86 6.74
C ALA A 70 -9.12 -1.50 5.35
N ALA A 71 -9.81 -2.61 5.12
CA ALA A 71 -9.85 -3.28 3.82
C ALA A 71 -10.47 -2.40 2.73
N LEU A 72 -11.52 -1.63 3.05
CA LEU A 72 -12.14 -0.68 2.12
C LEU A 72 -11.16 0.43 1.72
N VAL A 73 -10.46 1.02 2.70
CA VAL A 73 -9.44 2.05 2.44
C VAL A 73 -8.30 1.46 1.60
N ALA A 74 -7.85 0.25 1.91
CA ALA A 74 -6.83 -0.46 1.14
C ALA A 74 -7.25 -0.70 -0.31
N ALA A 75 -8.49 -1.13 -0.54
CA ALA A 75 -9.03 -1.32 -1.89
C ALA A 75 -9.12 0.00 -2.68
N LYS A 76 -9.54 1.10 -2.02
CA LYS A 76 -9.58 2.44 -2.63
C LYS A 76 -8.19 2.93 -3.00
N LEU A 77 -7.23 2.78 -2.10
CA LEU A 77 -5.85 3.19 -2.31
C LEU A 77 -5.20 2.37 -3.44
N ALA A 78 -5.42 1.05 -3.46
CA ALA A 78 -4.98 0.19 -4.56
C ALA A 78 -5.61 0.59 -5.90
N LYS A 79 -6.91 0.92 -5.92
CA LYS A 79 -7.60 1.42 -7.11
C LYS A 79 -7.02 2.76 -7.58
N TYR A 80 -6.71 3.67 -6.66
CA TYR A 80 -6.10 4.96 -6.99
C TYR A 80 -4.72 4.76 -7.64
N LEU A 81 -3.88 3.92 -7.04
CA LEU A 81 -2.52 3.67 -7.53
C LEU A 81 -2.50 2.88 -8.84
N THR A 82 -3.42 1.93 -9.03
CA THR A 82 -3.58 1.23 -10.32
C THR A 82 -4.18 2.12 -11.39
N GLY A 83 -5.14 3.00 -11.05
CA GLY A 83 -5.70 3.98 -11.96
C GLY A 83 -4.68 5.01 -12.43
N MET A 84 -3.74 5.39 -11.55
CA MET A 84 -2.58 6.22 -11.90
C MET A 84 -1.59 5.51 -12.84
N SER A 85 -1.59 4.17 -12.85
CA SER A 85 -0.71 3.30 -13.64
C SER A 85 -1.38 2.67 -14.87
N LEU A 86 -2.49 3.21 -15.37
CA LEU A 86 -3.13 2.77 -16.62
C LEU A 86 -2.26 3.14 -17.83
N ASN A 87 -1.16 2.41 -18.02
CA ASN A 87 -0.50 2.07 -19.28
C ASN A 87 0.67 1.12 -18.94
N SER A 88 0.48 -0.17 -19.24
CA SER A 88 1.47 -1.25 -19.17
C SER A 88 1.80 -1.91 -17.82
N ALA A 89 1.68 -3.23 -17.87
CA ALA A 89 2.42 -4.26 -17.13
C ALA A 89 1.80 -4.84 -15.85
N LYS A 90 1.39 -6.11 -15.99
CA LYS A 90 1.36 -7.22 -15.03
C LYS A 90 1.03 -6.87 -13.56
N LYS A 91 -0.24 -7.13 -13.21
CA LYS A 91 -0.72 -7.29 -11.84
C LYS A 91 -0.15 -8.59 -11.26
N HIS A 92 0.87 -8.52 -10.41
CA HIS A 92 1.26 -9.64 -9.56
C HIS A 92 1.01 -9.32 -8.08
N SER A 93 0.33 -10.26 -7.43
CA SER A 93 0.06 -10.46 -5.99
C SER A 93 -0.53 -9.28 -5.21
N PHE A 94 -1.87 -9.20 -5.25
CA PHE A 94 -2.70 -8.52 -4.25
C PHE A 94 -2.67 -9.34 -2.93
N GLY A 95 -1.57 -9.25 -2.20
CA GLY A 95 -1.43 -9.85 -0.87
C GLY A 95 -2.05 -8.94 0.19
N ALA A 96 -3.39 -8.92 0.29
CA ALA A 96 -4.07 -8.35 1.44
C ALA A 96 -3.96 -9.35 2.61
N THR A 97 -2.80 -9.38 3.27
CA THR A 97 -2.66 -10.14 4.52
C THR A 97 -3.28 -9.33 5.64
N VAL A 98 -4.57 -9.53 5.87
CA VAL A 98 -5.20 -9.20 7.16
C VAL A 98 -4.72 -10.29 8.13
N LYS A 99 -3.99 -9.90 9.17
CA LYS A 99 -3.59 -10.83 10.22
C LYS A 99 -4.77 -11.16 11.12
#